data_AF-A0A7C1K2M1-F1
#
_entry.id   AF-A0A7C1K2M1-F1
#
_cell.length_a   1.000
_cell.length_b   1.000
_cell.length_c   1.000
_cell.angle_alpha   90.00
_cell.angle_beta   90.00
_cell.angle_gamma   90.00
#
_symmetry.space_group_name_H-M   'P 1'
#
loop_
_entity.id
_entity.type
_entity.pdbx_description
1 polymer ?
#
loop_
_entity_poly.entity_id
_entity_poly.type
_entity_poly.pdbx_seq_one_letter_code
_entity_poly.pdbx_strand_id
1 'polypeptide(L)'
;MDALPELIAVLIGFLVRLGIPIGLTALLTWLLHRLDARWQREAQARAREAAPSRLAGPGGVAGLDGRRPCWEVRHCPAERRVSCPAYLHPELPCWQIFRTPAGQLQETCLGCPVFRGAPLPLAT
;
A
#
# COMPACT_ATOMS: atom_id res chain seq x y z
N MET A 1 25.57 -45.10 -42.01
CA MET A 1 25.37 -43.65 -42.19
C MET A 1 24.26 -43.19 -41.23
N ASP A 2 24.37 -43.62 -39.97
CA ASP A 2 23.24 -43.71 -39.03
C ASP A 2 23.41 -42.79 -37.82
N ALA A 3 24.55 -42.09 -37.71
CA ALA A 3 24.83 -41.15 -36.62
C ALA A 3 23.99 -39.86 -36.70
N LEU A 4 23.54 -39.46 -37.90
CA LEU A 4 22.71 -38.27 -38.10
C LEU A 4 21.33 -38.38 -37.43
N PRO A 5 20.52 -39.44 -37.68
CA PRO A 5 19.21 -39.57 -37.04
C PRO A 5 19.31 -39.77 -35.52
N GLU A 6 20.32 -40.48 -35.02
CA GLU A 6 20.52 -40.65 -33.57
C GLU A 6 20.86 -39.31 -32.88
N LEU A 7 21.75 -38.51 -33.47
CA LEU A 7 22.06 -37.18 -32.95
C LEU A 7 20.83 -36.27 -32.94
N ILE A 8 20.02 -36.31 -33.99
CA ILE A 8 18.77 -35.55 -34.07
C ILE A 8 17.79 -35.96 -32.96
N ALA A 9 17.61 -37.26 -32.72
CA ALA A 9 16.69 -37.75 -31.69
C ALA A 9 17.13 -37.29 -30.28
N VAL A 10 18.43 -37.33 -29.98
CA VAL A 10 18.97 -36.85 -28.70
C VAL A 10 18.77 -35.35 -28.54
N LEU A 11 19.07 -34.56 -29.58
CA LEU A 11 18.88 -33.11 -29.56
C LEU A 11 17.42 -32.72 -29.39
N ILE A 12 16.50 -33.39 -30.09
CA ILE A 12 15.05 -33.16 -29.95
C ILE A 12 14.60 -33.51 -28.54
N GLY A 13 15.03 -34.66 -27.99
CA GLY A 13 14.70 -35.04 -26.62
C GLY A 13 15.16 -34.01 -25.58
N PHE A 14 16.35 -33.44 -25.78
CA PHE A 14 16.89 -32.39 -24.93
C PHE A 14 16.14 -31.06 -25.07
N LEU A 15 15.86 -30.62 -26.31
CA LEU A 15 15.09 -29.41 -26.61
C LEU A 15 13.65 -29.51 -26.09
N VAL A 16 13.01 -30.66 -26.19
CA VAL A 16 11.67 -30.89 -25.65
C VAL A 16 11.70 -30.83 -24.12
N ARG A 17 12.69 -31.46 -23.47
CA ARG A 17 12.78 -31.48 -22.00
C ARG A 17 13.22 -30.16 -21.38
N LEU A 18 14.05 -29.34 -22.04
CA LEU A 18 14.46 -28.03 -21.51
C LEU A 18 13.60 -26.88 -22.08
N GLY A 19 13.34 -26.91 -23.38
CA GLY A 19 12.64 -25.83 -24.08
C GLY A 19 11.17 -25.73 -23.67
N ILE A 20 10.48 -26.86 -23.46
CA ILE A 20 9.08 -26.83 -23.00
C ILE A 20 8.94 -26.21 -21.61
N PRO A 21 9.67 -26.64 -20.56
CA PRO A 21 9.51 -26.01 -19.23
C PRO A 21 9.95 -24.54 -19.21
N ILE A 22 11.02 -24.17 -19.91
CA ILE A 22 11.44 -22.76 -19.99
C ILE A 22 10.42 -21.92 -20.78
N GLY A 23 9.92 -22.44 -21.91
CA GLY A 23 8.91 -21.76 -22.71
C GLY A 23 7.59 -21.59 -21.95
N LEU A 24 7.16 -22.62 -21.22
CA LEU A 24 5.92 -22.59 -20.45
C LEU A 24 6.01 -21.62 -19.26
N THR A 25 7.13 -21.61 -18.54
CA THR A 25 7.36 -20.64 -17.45
C THR A 25 7.48 -19.21 -17.96
N ALA A 26 8.17 -18.99 -19.09
CA ALA A 26 8.25 -17.68 -19.72
C ALA A 26 6.87 -17.19 -20.18
N LEU A 27 6.07 -18.06 -20.80
CA LEU A 27 4.71 -17.75 -21.25
C LEU A 27 3.79 -17.42 -20.07
N LEU A 28 3.85 -18.21 -18.99
CA LEU A 28 3.08 -17.98 -17.78
C LEU A 28 3.46 -16.64 -17.13
N THR A 29 4.76 -16.36 -17.01
CA THR A 29 5.27 -15.11 -16.46
C THR A 29 4.80 -13.92 -17.28
N TRP A 30 4.89 -14.00 -18.60
CA TRP A 30 4.39 -12.96 -19.51
C TRP A 30 2.89 -12.73 -19.37
N LEU A 31 2.10 -13.81 -19.24
CA LEU A 31 0.65 -13.72 -19.04
C LEU A 31 0.31 -13.02 -17.72
N LEU A 32 0.96 -13.41 -16.62
CA LEU A 32 0.75 -12.81 -15.31
C LEU A 32 1.12 -11.33 -15.31
N HIS A 33 2.26 -10.97 -15.90
CA HIS A 33 2.71 -9.58 -15.98
C HIS A 33 1.75 -8.71 -16.81
N ARG A 34 1.14 -9.29 -17.86
CA ARG A 34 0.12 -8.61 -18.67
C ARG A 34 -1.17 -8.37 -17.90
N LEU A 35 -1.61 -9.33 -17.09
CA LEU A 35 -2.78 -9.18 -16.23
C LEU A 35 -2.53 -8.16 -15.12
N ASP A 36 -1.36 -8.22 -14.49
CA ASP A 36 -0.97 -7.29 -13.44
C ASP A 36 -0.93 -5.84 -13.94
N ALA A 37 -0.35 -5.62 -15.13
CA ALA A 37 -0.32 -4.30 -15.76
C ALA A 37 -1.72 -3.71 -16.00
N ARG A 38 -2.74 -4.56 -16.23
CA ARG A 38 -4.13 -4.11 -16.36
C ARG A 38 -4.67 -3.64 -15.00
N TRP A 39 -4.46 -4.43 -13.95
CA TRP A 39 -4.94 -4.09 -12.61
C TRP A 39 -4.23 -2.88 -12.00
N GLN A 40 -2.95 -2.69 -12.28
CA GLN A 40 -2.24 -1.49 -11.83
C GLN A 40 -2.85 -0.21 -12.42
N ARG A 41 -3.30 -0.24 -13.69
CA ARG A 41 -4.00 0.91 -14.31
C ARG A 41 -5.33 1.19 -13.63
N GLU A 42 -6.10 0.13 -13.33
CA GLU A 42 -7.38 0.25 -12.61
C GLU A 42 -7.19 0.76 -11.17
N ALA A 43 -6.15 0.28 -10.48
CA ALA A 43 -5.81 0.72 -9.14
C ALA A 43 -5.36 2.18 -9.11
N GLN A 44 -4.56 2.65 -10.07
CA GLN A 44 -4.18 4.05 -10.19
C GLN A 44 -5.38 4.96 -10.46
N ALA A 45 -6.33 4.53 -11.29
CA ALA A 45 -7.56 5.29 -11.53
C ALA A 45 -8.39 5.42 -10.24
N ARG A 46 -8.64 4.30 -9.54
CA ARG A 46 -9.33 4.32 -8.24
C ARG A 46 -8.57 5.13 -7.19
N ALA A 47 -7.24 5.09 -7.19
CA ALA A 47 -6.41 5.87 -6.27
C ALA A 47 -6.48 7.37 -6.55
N ARG A 48 -6.59 7.79 -7.82
CA ARG A 48 -6.80 9.21 -8.19
C ARG A 48 -8.18 9.71 -7.76
N GLU A 49 -9.20 8.88 -7.90
CA GLU A 49 -10.58 9.20 -7.45
C GLU A 49 -10.70 9.19 -5.92
N ALA A 50 -10.03 8.25 -5.26
CA ALA A 50 -10.03 8.12 -3.81
C ALA A 50 -9.00 9.02 -3.12
N ALA A 51 -8.04 9.61 -3.84
CA ALA A 51 -7.09 10.56 -3.29
C ALA A 51 -7.86 11.82 -2.90
N PRO A 52 -8.08 12.06 -1.59
CA PRO A 52 -8.61 13.34 -1.16
C PRO A 52 -7.56 14.37 -1.54
N SER A 53 -7.96 15.44 -2.23
CA SER A 53 -7.13 16.53 -2.76
C SER A 53 -5.91 16.82 -1.87
N ARG A 54 -4.76 16.19 -2.19
CA ARG A 54 -3.47 16.51 -1.57
C ARG A 54 -2.87 17.65 -2.37
N LEU A 55 -3.09 18.87 -1.90
CA LEU A 55 -2.28 20.00 -2.37
C LEU A 55 -0.81 19.67 -2.09
N ALA A 56 -0.06 19.58 -3.18
CA ALA A 56 1.37 19.37 -3.21
C ALA A 56 2.09 20.60 -2.65
N GLY A 57 2.71 20.44 -1.48
CA GLY A 57 3.75 21.34 -0.96
C GLY A 57 5.07 20.56 -0.82
N PRO A 58 6.22 21.12 -1.23
CA PRO A 58 7.52 20.49 -1.05
C PRO A 58 7.93 20.61 0.42
N GLY A 59 7.46 19.68 1.24
CA GLY A 59 7.66 19.65 2.68
C GLY A 59 6.57 18.79 3.31
N GLY A 60 6.84 17.50 3.48
CA GLY A 60 5.87 16.49 3.87
C GLY A 60 5.31 16.65 5.28
N VAL A 61 4.37 17.58 5.46
CA VAL A 61 3.40 17.60 6.57
C VAL A 61 1.96 17.71 6.02
N ALA A 62 1.70 17.08 4.88
CA ALA A 62 0.34 17.02 4.34
C ALA A 62 -0.56 16.15 5.23
N GLY A 63 -1.27 16.74 6.19
CA GLY A 63 -2.30 15.97 6.91
C GLY A 63 -2.98 16.55 8.14
N LEU A 64 -2.92 17.84 8.46
CA LEU A 64 -3.69 18.40 9.59
C LEU A 64 -4.67 19.52 9.23
N ASP A 65 -4.37 20.35 8.22
CA ASP A 65 -5.19 21.55 7.94
C ASP A 65 -6.58 21.29 7.35
N GLY A 66 -6.86 20.07 6.87
CA GLY A 66 -8.14 19.71 6.26
C GLY A 66 -8.99 18.73 7.08
N ARG A 67 -8.56 18.33 8.28
CA ARG A 67 -9.25 17.29 9.06
C ARG A 67 -9.86 17.85 10.32
N ARG A 68 -11.15 17.54 10.48
CA ARG A 68 -11.86 17.74 11.74
C ARG A 68 -11.04 17.12 12.88
N PRO A 69 -10.64 17.90 13.87
CA PRO A 69 -9.84 17.40 14.98
C PRO A 69 -10.60 16.32 15.75
N CYS A 70 -9.86 15.49 16.50
CA CYS A 70 -10.45 14.30 17.11
C CYS A 70 -11.61 14.62 18.08
N TRP A 71 -11.61 15.81 18.70
CA TRP A 71 -12.66 16.25 19.62
C TRP A 71 -13.96 16.61 18.90
N GLU A 72 -13.92 17.04 17.63
CA GLU A 72 -15.11 17.25 16.82
C GLU A 72 -15.69 15.91 16.37
N VAL A 73 -14.84 14.98 15.91
CA VAL A 73 -15.28 13.66 15.45
C VAL A 73 -15.84 12.82 16.61
N ARG A 74 -15.19 12.88 17.78
CA ARG A 74 -15.60 12.14 18.98
C ARG A 74 -16.57 12.90 19.88
N HIS A 75 -16.97 14.12 19.51
CA HIS A 75 -17.87 14.98 20.29
C HIS A 75 -17.42 15.13 21.76
N CYS A 76 -16.13 15.41 21.97
CA CYS A 76 -15.58 15.55 23.33
C CYS A 76 -16.12 16.84 23.99
N PRO A 77 -16.56 16.80 25.26
CA PRO A 77 -17.01 17.98 25.99
C PRO A 77 -15.83 18.91 26.36
N ALA A 78 -16.10 20.19 26.61
CA ALA A 78 -15.07 21.22 26.77
C ALA A 78 -14.10 20.93 27.94
N GLU A 79 -14.61 20.36 29.02
CA GLU A 79 -13.86 20.00 30.22
C GLU A 79 -12.76 18.98 29.90
N ARG A 80 -13.05 18.03 29.00
CA ARG A 80 -12.07 17.04 28.54
C ARG A 80 -11.06 17.62 27.56
N ARG A 81 -11.38 18.70 26.85
CA ARG A 81 -10.47 19.30 25.86
C ARG A 81 -9.31 20.00 26.54
N VAL A 82 -9.58 20.72 27.63
CA VAL A 82 -8.57 21.49 28.38
C VAL A 82 -7.46 20.58 28.93
N SER A 83 -7.80 19.35 29.33
CA SER A 83 -6.84 18.37 29.85
C SER A 83 -6.33 17.37 28.82
N CYS A 84 -6.69 17.50 27.53
CA CYS A 84 -6.36 16.52 26.51
C CYS A 84 -5.01 16.87 25.85
N PRO A 85 -4.00 15.97 25.88
CA PRO A 85 -2.73 16.18 25.17
C PRO A 85 -2.92 16.44 23.67
N ALA A 86 -3.91 15.80 23.04
CA ALA A 86 -4.22 16.00 21.63
C ALA A 86 -4.88 17.34 21.29
N TYR A 87 -5.42 18.06 22.27
CA TYR A 87 -5.92 19.41 22.09
C TYR A 87 -4.81 20.45 22.28
N LEU A 88 -3.86 20.17 23.18
CA LEU A 88 -2.71 21.02 23.45
C LEU A 88 -1.68 21.03 22.30
N HIS A 89 -1.63 19.93 21.55
CA HIS A 89 -0.69 19.72 20.43
C HIS A 89 -1.44 19.55 19.10
N PRO A 90 -2.04 20.61 18.53
CA PRO A 90 -2.77 20.54 17.26
C PRO A 90 -1.89 20.15 16.06
N GLU A 91 -0.57 20.30 16.18
CA GLU A 91 0.44 19.95 15.19
C GLU A 91 0.68 18.43 15.06
N LEU A 92 0.14 17.62 15.98
CA LEU A 92 0.22 16.17 15.92
C LEU A 92 -1.19 15.57 15.97
N PRO A 93 -1.50 14.58 15.13
CA PRO A 93 -2.79 13.91 15.22
C PRO A 93 -2.87 13.11 16.53
N CYS A 94 -4.07 13.01 17.10
CA CYS A 94 -4.29 12.39 18.41
C CYS A 94 -3.67 10.98 18.53
N TRP A 95 -3.71 10.19 17.45
CA TRP A 95 -3.19 8.82 17.44
C TRP A 95 -1.65 8.73 17.45
N GLN A 96 -0.92 9.81 17.14
CA GLN A 96 0.53 9.87 17.38
C GLN A 96 0.83 10.20 18.84
N ILE A 97 0.06 11.10 19.45
CA ILE A 97 0.24 11.53 20.84
C ILE A 97 -0.08 10.39 21.81
N PHE A 98 -1.12 9.61 21.53
CA PHE A 98 -1.53 8.49 22.37
C PHE A 98 -0.82 7.16 22.06
N ARG A 99 0.37 7.17 21.43
CA ARG A 99 1.14 5.94 21.24
C ARG A 99 1.64 5.37 22.56
N THR A 100 1.84 4.07 22.60
CA THR A 100 2.49 3.41 23.74
C THR A 100 3.95 3.85 23.83
N PRO A 101 4.62 3.69 24.99
CA PRO A 101 6.05 3.95 25.13
C PRO A 101 6.92 3.13 24.15
N ALA A 102 6.44 1.96 23.75
CA ALA A 102 7.06 1.11 22.72
C ALA A 102 6.79 1.62 21.27
N GLY A 103 6.14 2.77 21.12
CA GLY A 103 5.80 3.36 19.83
C GLY A 103 4.60 2.70 19.13
N GLN A 104 3.87 1.80 19.79
CA GLN A 104 2.74 1.11 19.18
C GLN A 104 1.47 1.96 19.23
N LEU A 105 0.59 1.75 18.27
CA LEU A 105 -0.75 2.33 18.27
C LEU A 105 -1.61 1.61 19.31
N GLN A 106 -2.46 2.33 20.03
CA GLN A 106 -3.43 1.70 20.92
C GLN A 106 -4.55 1.00 20.14
N GLU A 107 -5.04 -0.12 20.67
CA GLU A 107 -6.17 -0.90 20.12
C GLU A 107 -7.41 -0.04 19.85
N THR A 108 -7.68 0.91 20.76
CA THR A 108 -8.82 1.85 20.63
C THR A 108 -8.71 2.75 19.41
N CYS A 109 -7.50 2.98 18.89
CA CYS A 109 -7.27 3.78 17.71
C CYS A 109 -7.46 2.99 16.41
N LEU A 110 -7.34 1.65 16.41
CA LEU A 110 -7.54 0.82 15.21
C LEU A 110 -8.97 0.91 14.63
N GLY A 111 -9.95 1.09 15.52
CA GLY A 111 -11.35 1.32 15.15
C GLY A 111 -11.74 2.79 14.97
N CYS A 112 -10.86 3.73 15.31
CA CYS A 112 -11.22 5.14 15.40
C CYS A 112 -11.37 5.78 14.00
N PRO A 113 -12.47 6.50 13.71
CA PRO A 113 -12.66 7.16 12.41
C PRO A 113 -11.56 8.18 12.09
N VAL A 114 -10.97 8.82 13.12
CA VAL A 114 -9.85 9.76 12.97
C VAL A 114 -8.60 9.06 12.42
N PHE A 115 -8.29 7.86 12.93
CA PHE A 115 -7.15 7.06 12.49
C PHE A 115 -7.43 6.34 11.16
N ARG A 116 -8.63 5.78 10.96
CA ARG A 116 -9.00 5.13 9.70
C ARG A 116 -9.03 6.10 8.52
N GLY A 117 -9.31 7.36 8.79
CA GLY A 117 -9.11 8.39 7.78
C GLY A 117 -7.64 8.53 7.40
N ALA A 118 -6.67 8.29 8.30
CA ALA A 118 -5.25 8.70 8.16
C ALA A 118 -4.68 8.37 6.77
N PRO A 119 -3.94 9.31 6.13
CA PRO A 119 -3.26 8.99 4.90
C PRO A 119 -2.31 7.82 5.16
N LEU A 120 -2.44 6.76 4.36
CA LEU A 120 -1.53 5.63 4.44
C LEU A 120 -0.10 6.15 4.22
N PRO A 121 0.88 5.72 5.05
CA PRO A 121 2.27 6.03 4.79
C PRO A 121 2.59 5.47 3.40
N LEU A 122 2.93 6.37 2.47
CA LEU A 122 3.46 5.96 1.19
C LEU A 122 4.81 5.29 1.50
N ALA A 123 4.87 3.97 1.34
CA ALA A 123 6.13 3.25 1.40
C ALA A 123 7.02 3.81 0.28
N THR A 124 8.02 4.58 0.67
CA THR A 124 9.14 5.02 -0.18
C THR A 124 10.14 3.90 -0.35
#